data_AF-A0A7C7STJ4-F1
#
_entry.id   AF-A0A7C7STJ4-F1
#
_cell.length_a   1.000
_cell.length_b   1.000
_cell.length_c   1.000
_cell.angle_alpha   90.00
_cell.angle_beta   90.00
_cell.angle_gamma   90.00
#
_symmetry.space_group_name_H-M   'P 1'
#
loop_
_entity.id
_entity.type
_entity.pdbx_description
1 polymer ?
#
loop_
_entity_poly.entity_id
_entity_poly.type
_entity_poly.pdbx_seq_one_letter_code
_entity_poly.pdbx_strand_id
1 'polypeptide(L)'
;MFGFLKDAIFGKSLDPLQTRVIEKYLEGGQVFLEVQCKGLLPIYSTINAGFMISVLVNNNKGELTPVLAPIDSFQEPETSAFQDLTGIGEVASSQGFLEWVRIGAVPLELLQPAFGGNKEINVVTRLVDMDSLPNIRLGFGKVSLWSEIQKYEYFFKEKGYQEEAENRDEARALSIEIGMAVAMADGELHDNEGEVLKEWIKKMITPFSDERQMELKKIYNNAMKKSYQLAESGDLVLGNICKQLNEIGDDAQKYEAIELAHEVMGADGKVHKEEMKVIYKVADALGIDADELANIRDQQIVTLDTSADNLDLESLLGIDDSWGNDKILAYLRKEFNKWNNRLNTLPEGDERENAQQMLDLIAKARKKYGG
;
A
#
# COMPACT_ATOMS: atom_id res chain seq x y z
N MET A 1 -61.66 20.84 -6.55
CA MET A 1 -62.69 19.81 -6.25
C MET A 1 -62.68 18.63 -7.24
N PHE A 2 -62.13 18.78 -8.46
CA PHE A 2 -62.03 17.69 -9.46
C PHE A 2 -60.84 16.71 -9.28
N GLY A 3 -59.82 17.04 -8.47
CA GLY A 3 -58.71 16.11 -8.17
C GLY A 3 -59.09 15.04 -7.13
N PHE A 4 -59.85 15.43 -6.10
CA PHE A 4 -60.28 14.53 -5.01
C PHE A 4 -61.26 13.42 -5.45
N LEU A 5 -62.04 13.64 -6.53
CA LEU A 5 -62.96 12.62 -7.05
C LEU A 5 -62.28 11.57 -7.94
N LYS A 6 -61.10 11.86 -8.52
CA LYS A 6 -60.36 10.89 -9.34
C LYS A 6 -59.71 9.80 -8.49
N ASP A 7 -59.08 10.21 -7.38
CA ASP A 7 -58.39 9.31 -6.44
C ASP A 7 -59.34 8.38 -5.66
N ALA A 8 -60.62 8.74 -5.56
CA ALA A 8 -61.65 7.96 -4.85
C ALA A 8 -62.34 6.90 -5.73
N ILE A 9 -62.24 7.00 -7.06
CA ILE A 9 -62.93 6.11 -8.02
C ILE A 9 -61.93 5.18 -8.73
N PHE A 10 -60.71 5.66 -8.97
CA PHE A 10 -59.59 4.87 -9.45
C PHE A 10 -58.50 5.00 -8.39
N GLY A 11 -58.31 3.96 -7.57
CA GLY A 11 -57.30 3.99 -6.51
C GLY A 11 -55.96 4.47 -7.08
N LYS A 12 -55.22 5.29 -6.30
CA LYS A 12 -53.94 5.87 -6.73
C LYS A 12 -53.07 4.79 -7.37
N SER A 13 -52.88 4.88 -8.68
CA SER A 13 -51.90 4.05 -9.37
C SER A 13 -50.53 4.48 -8.90
N LEU A 14 -49.77 3.54 -8.35
CA LEU A 14 -48.37 3.79 -8.00
C LEU A 14 -47.59 4.14 -9.27
N ASP A 15 -46.71 5.14 -9.17
CA ASP A 15 -45.71 5.44 -10.19
C ASP A 15 -44.72 4.26 -10.33
N PRO A 16 -44.01 4.12 -11.48
CA PRO A 16 -42.94 3.13 -11.61
C PRO A 16 -41.91 3.26 -10.48
N LEU A 17 -41.27 2.14 -10.12
CA LEU A 17 -40.21 2.14 -9.11
C LEU A 17 -39.11 3.15 -9.46
N GLN A 18 -38.79 4.00 -8.49
CA GLN A 18 -37.75 5.03 -8.57
C GLN A 18 -36.88 4.95 -7.31
N THR A 19 -35.63 5.34 -7.47
CA THR A 19 -34.68 5.49 -6.37
C THR A 19 -34.21 6.94 -6.23
N ARG A 20 -33.73 7.26 -5.03
CA ARG A 20 -32.96 8.47 -4.76
C ARG A 20 -31.95 8.19 -3.66
N VAL A 21 -30.91 9.01 -3.60
CA VAL A 21 -29.93 9.03 -2.51
C VAL A 21 -30.05 10.33 -1.75
N ILE A 22 -29.96 10.26 -0.42
CA ILE A 22 -30.00 11.42 0.46
C ILE A 22 -28.79 11.37 1.37
N GLU A 23 -28.00 12.44 1.41
CA GLU A 23 -26.94 12.57 2.39
C GLU A 23 -27.51 12.67 3.81
N LYS A 24 -26.95 11.88 4.71
CA LYS A 24 -27.29 11.82 6.13
C LYS A 24 -26.02 11.74 6.97
N TYR A 25 -26.18 12.08 8.25
CA TYR A 25 -25.10 12.08 9.23
C TYR A 25 -25.48 11.17 10.39
N LEU A 26 -24.55 10.31 10.80
CA LEU A 26 -24.68 9.53 12.04
C LEU A 26 -24.41 10.42 13.27
N GLU A 27 -24.87 9.97 14.44
CA GLU A 27 -24.43 10.55 15.72
C GLU A 27 -22.91 10.40 15.82
N GLY A 28 -22.18 11.51 15.73
CA GLY A 28 -20.71 11.52 15.61
C GLY A 28 -20.18 12.21 14.35
N GLY A 29 -21.06 12.62 13.42
CA GLY A 29 -20.71 13.45 12.26
C GLY A 29 -20.29 12.67 11.01
N GLN A 30 -20.27 11.33 11.07
CA GLN A 30 -19.93 10.49 9.93
C GLN A 30 -21.01 10.57 8.84
N VAL A 31 -20.59 10.82 7.60
CA VAL A 31 -21.50 10.95 6.46
C VAL A 31 -21.83 9.60 5.80
N PHE A 32 -23.10 9.40 5.45
CA PHE A 32 -23.55 8.28 4.64
C PHE A 32 -24.66 8.69 3.66
N LEU A 33 -24.82 7.95 2.57
CA LEU A 33 -25.97 8.10 1.69
C LEU A 33 -27.06 7.13 2.12
N GLU A 34 -28.23 7.65 2.48
CA GLU A 34 -29.43 6.87 2.64
C GLU A 34 -30.04 6.61 1.26
N VAL A 35 -30.12 5.33 0.87
CA VAL A 35 -30.75 4.92 -0.39
C VAL A 35 -32.21 4.67 -0.13
N GLN A 36 -33.08 5.35 -0.88
CA GLN A 36 -34.53 5.25 -0.74
C GLN A 36 -35.18 4.84 -2.05
N CYS A 37 -36.31 4.14 -1.97
CA CYS A 37 -37.16 3.89 -3.12
C CYS A 37 -38.62 4.28 -2.87
N LYS A 38 -39.36 4.49 -3.96
CA LYS A 38 -40.80 4.75 -3.98
C LYS A 38 -41.38 4.21 -5.29
N GLY A 39 -42.65 3.80 -5.27
CA GLY A 39 -43.36 3.34 -6.46
C GLY A 39 -43.62 1.84 -6.48
N LEU A 40 -44.16 1.39 -7.61
CA LEU A 40 -44.61 0.02 -7.86
C LEU A 40 -43.43 -0.90 -8.13
N LEU A 41 -43.33 -2.01 -7.39
CA LEU A 41 -42.30 -3.02 -7.64
C LEU A 41 -42.62 -3.77 -8.94
N PRO A 42 -41.70 -3.81 -9.93
CA PRO A 42 -41.93 -4.43 -11.23
C PRO A 42 -41.83 -5.97 -11.17
N ILE A 43 -42.68 -6.59 -10.36
CA ILE A 43 -42.72 -8.04 -10.15
C ILE A 43 -44.05 -8.63 -10.64
N TYR A 44 -43.96 -9.81 -11.26
CA TYR A 44 -45.10 -10.49 -11.90
C TYR A 44 -45.50 -11.80 -11.22
N SER A 45 -44.76 -12.20 -10.18
CA SER A 45 -45.02 -13.35 -9.30
C SER A 45 -44.65 -12.99 -7.87
N THR A 46 -45.18 -13.73 -6.89
CA THR A 46 -44.72 -13.60 -5.50
C THR A 46 -43.27 -14.07 -5.38
N ILE A 47 -42.42 -13.22 -4.81
CA ILE A 47 -41.00 -13.51 -4.54
C ILE A 47 -40.62 -13.03 -3.15
N ASN A 48 -39.55 -13.58 -2.58
CA ASN A 48 -38.89 -13.02 -1.41
C ASN A 48 -37.99 -11.87 -1.88
N ALA A 49 -38.48 -10.63 -1.87
CA ALA A 49 -37.79 -9.50 -2.49
C ALA A 49 -36.74 -8.87 -1.57
N GLY A 50 -35.71 -8.31 -2.19
CA GLY A 50 -34.73 -7.46 -1.52
C GLY A 50 -34.11 -6.44 -2.48
N PHE A 51 -33.34 -5.52 -1.90
CA PHE A 51 -32.53 -4.56 -2.65
C PHE A 51 -31.05 -4.84 -2.43
N MET A 52 -30.32 -4.86 -3.53
CA MET A 52 -28.87 -4.97 -3.54
C MET A 52 -28.27 -3.69 -4.10
N ILE A 53 -27.41 -3.06 -3.32
CA ILE A 53 -26.75 -1.79 -3.67
C ILE A 53 -25.27 -2.05 -3.87
N SER A 54 -24.73 -1.59 -4.99
CA SER A 54 -23.29 -1.52 -5.23
C SER A 54 -22.86 -0.08 -5.46
N VAL A 55 -21.58 0.18 -5.28
CA VAL A 55 -20.99 1.50 -5.51
C VAL A 55 -19.84 1.39 -6.48
N LEU A 56 -19.89 2.20 -7.55
CA LEU A 56 -18.86 2.28 -8.57
C LEU A 56 -18.43 3.74 -8.74
N VAL A 57 -17.16 3.96 -9.10
CA VAL A 57 -16.65 5.29 -9.48
C VAL A 57 -15.89 5.18 -10.80
N ASN A 58 -15.78 6.29 -11.52
CA ASN A 58 -14.90 6.36 -12.67
C ASN A 58 -13.44 6.48 -12.22
N ASN A 59 -12.56 5.66 -12.81
CA ASN A 59 -11.11 5.84 -12.69
C ASN A 59 -10.64 7.04 -13.54
N ASN A 60 -9.33 7.32 -13.51
CA ASN A 60 -8.74 8.43 -14.28
C ASN A 60 -8.84 8.26 -15.81
N LYS A 61 -9.18 7.05 -16.30
CA LYS A 61 -9.43 6.74 -17.72
C LYS A 61 -10.91 6.83 -18.10
N GLY A 62 -11.79 7.15 -17.15
CA GLY A 62 -13.24 7.20 -17.36
C GLY A 62 -13.94 5.84 -17.35
N GLU A 63 -13.25 4.78 -16.91
CA GLU A 63 -13.82 3.44 -16.78
C GLU A 63 -14.42 3.26 -15.40
N LEU A 64 -15.59 2.62 -15.30
CA LEU A 64 -16.17 2.27 -14.02
C LEU A 64 -15.28 1.25 -13.30
N THR A 65 -15.06 1.51 -12.02
CA THR A 65 -14.26 0.68 -11.13
C THR A 65 -15.01 0.43 -9.83
N PRO A 66 -14.76 -0.72 -9.17
CA PRO A 66 -15.37 -1.02 -7.88
C PRO A 66 -14.91 -0.02 -6.82
N VAL A 67 -15.78 0.20 -5.84
CA VAL A 67 -15.41 0.84 -4.58
C VAL A 67 -15.37 -0.24 -3.51
N LEU A 68 -14.28 -0.31 -2.76
CA LEU A 68 -14.05 -1.35 -1.75
C LEU A 68 -14.59 -0.92 -0.40
N ALA A 69 -14.96 -1.89 0.43
CA ALA A 69 -15.43 -1.69 1.79
C ALA A 69 -14.55 -2.49 2.77
N PRO A 70 -14.04 -1.88 3.85
CA PRO A 70 -13.23 -2.57 4.86
C PRO A 70 -14.06 -3.39 5.83
N ILE A 71 -15.38 -3.18 5.90
CA ILE A 71 -16.29 -3.91 6.79
C ILE A 71 -16.95 -5.05 6.01
N ASP A 72 -16.74 -6.29 6.45
CA ASP A 72 -17.27 -7.50 5.80
C ASP A 72 -18.79 -7.48 5.61
N SER A 73 -19.56 -6.90 6.53
CA SER A 73 -21.02 -6.78 6.39
C SER A 73 -21.46 -5.87 5.24
N PHE A 74 -20.53 -5.10 4.69
CA PHE A 74 -20.71 -4.25 3.51
C PHE A 74 -19.91 -4.74 2.31
N GLN A 75 -19.47 -5.99 2.28
CA GLN A 75 -18.74 -6.59 1.16
C GLN A 75 -19.60 -7.57 0.37
N GLU A 76 -19.24 -7.80 -0.89
CA GLU A 76 -19.74 -8.94 -1.64
C GLU A 76 -19.25 -10.26 -1.03
N PRO A 77 -19.98 -11.39 -1.23
CA PRO A 77 -19.56 -12.68 -0.66
C PRO A 77 -18.17 -13.18 -1.09
N GLU A 78 -17.72 -12.81 -2.30
CA GLU A 78 -16.45 -13.28 -2.88
C GLU A 78 -15.41 -12.17 -3.06
N THR A 79 -15.76 -10.90 -2.82
CA THR A 79 -14.86 -9.77 -3.08
C THR A 79 -15.06 -8.69 -2.03
N SER A 80 -14.03 -7.88 -1.78
CA SER A 80 -14.12 -6.73 -0.87
C SER A 80 -14.87 -5.53 -1.46
N ALA A 81 -15.48 -5.66 -2.65
CA ALA A 81 -16.28 -4.58 -3.23
C ALA A 81 -17.54 -4.33 -2.39
N PHE A 82 -17.94 -3.06 -2.33
CA PHE A 82 -19.08 -2.65 -1.52
C PHE A 82 -20.40 -3.30 -2.00
N GLN A 83 -21.10 -3.91 -1.05
CA GLN A 83 -22.47 -4.40 -1.21
C GLN A 83 -23.28 -4.12 0.05
N ASP A 84 -24.47 -3.52 -0.10
CA ASP A 84 -25.52 -3.54 0.92
C ASP A 84 -26.70 -4.36 0.39
N LEU A 85 -27.07 -5.41 1.11
CA LEU A 85 -28.17 -6.32 0.77
C LEU A 85 -29.25 -6.24 1.85
N THR A 86 -30.38 -5.64 1.50
CA THR A 86 -31.52 -5.46 2.41
C THR A 86 -32.74 -6.23 1.91
N GLY A 87 -33.19 -7.22 2.67
CA GLY A 87 -34.44 -7.93 2.40
C GLY A 87 -35.67 -7.10 2.80
N ILE A 88 -36.71 -7.13 1.97
CA ILE A 88 -38.01 -6.49 2.26
C ILE A 88 -39.13 -7.53 2.49
N GLY A 89 -38.81 -8.82 2.41
CA GLY A 89 -39.73 -9.93 2.66
C GLY A 89 -40.53 -10.36 1.43
N GLU A 90 -41.56 -11.16 1.65
CA GLU A 90 -42.44 -11.62 0.56
C GLU A 90 -43.25 -10.47 -0.03
N VAL A 91 -43.15 -10.31 -1.35
CA VAL A 91 -43.87 -9.30 -2.11
C VAL A 91 -44.60 -9.95 -3.28
N ALA A 92 -45.88 -9.61 -3.46
CA ALA A 92 -46.72 -10.07 -4.55
C ALA A 92 -46.88 -9.01 -5.65
N SER A 93 -47.40 -9.42 -6.82
CA SER A 93 -47.71 -8.51 -7.92
C SER A 93 -48.59 -7.33 -7.46
N SER A 94 -48.35 -6.16 -8.00
CA SER A 94 -49.08 -4.91 -7.69
C SER A 94 -48.76 -4.28 -6.32
N GLN A 95 -47.71 -4.72 -5.63
CA GLN A 95 -47.23 -4.10 -4.39
C GLN A 95 -46.09 -3.10 -4.65
N GLY A 96 -45.92 -2.17 -3.72
CA GLY A 96 -44.88 -1.15 -3.77
C GLY A 96 -44.98 -0.18 -2.61
N PHE A 97 -44.21 0.90 -2.68
CA PHE A 97 -44.12 1.89 -1.60
C PHE A 97 -44.83 3.19 -1.98
N LEU A 98 -45.79 3.61 -1.16
CA LEU A 98 -46.52 4.88 -1.32
C LEU A 98 -45.66 6.10 -0.97
N GLU A 99 -44.74 5.92 -0.02
CA GLU A 99 -43.79 6.94 0.43
C GLU A 99 -42.36 6.49 0.17
N TRP A 100 -41.42 7.42 0.31
CA TRP A 100 -40.01 7.09 0.22
C TRP A 100 -39.58 6.26 1.42
N VAL A 101 -39.14 5.03 1.16
CA VAL A 101 -38.71 4.08 2.17
C VAL A 101 -37.21 3.83 2.01
N ARG A 102 -36.49 3.82 3.13
CA ARG A 102 -35.07 3.44 3.15
C ARG A 102 -34.92 1.97 2.80
N ILE A 103 -34.04 1.69 1.85
CA ILE A 103 -33.73 0.34 1.36
C ILE A 103 -32.25 -0.01 1.47
N GLY A 104 -31.44 0.89 2.02
CA GLY A 104 -30.04 0.65 2.34
C GLY A 104 -29.29 1.92 2.71
N ALA A 105 -27.99 1.80 2.93
CA ALA A 105 -27.09 2.89 3.22
C ALA A 105 -25.69 2.67 2.66
N VAL A 106 -25.04 3.76 2.26
CA VAL A 106 -23.66 3.77 1.75
C VAL A 106 -22.79 4.61 2.69
N PRO A 107 -21.93 4.00 3.53
CA PRO A 107 -21.10 4.72 4.49
C PRO A 107 -19.85 5.31 3.82
N LEU A 108 -19.98 6.51 3.23
CA LEU A 108 -18.98 7.11 2.33
C LEU A 108 -17.57 7.20 2.92
N GLU A 109 -17.43 7.51 4.21
CA GLU A 109 -16.14 7.63 4.89
C GLU A 109 -15.37 6.31 5.05
N LEU A 110 -16.08 5.19 4.95
CA LEU A 110 -15.49 3.86 5.06
C LEU A 110 -15.10 3.29 3.69
N LEU A 111 -15.48 3.94 2.61
CA LEU A 111 -15.28 3.41 1.26
C LEU A 111 -13.93 3.79 0.68
N GLN A 112 -13.30 2.83 -0.02
CA GLN A 112 -12.02 3.06 -0.71
C GLN A 112 -12.20 2.92 -2.23
N PRO A 113 -12.16 4.03 -2.99
CA PRO A 113 -12.21 3.99 -4.46
C PRO A 113 -10.86 3.58 -5.06
N ALA A 114 -10.81 3.43 -6.40
CA ALA A 114 -9.56 3.19 -7.12
C ALA A 114 -8.54 4.33 -6.94
N PHE A 115 -9.01 5.58 -6.91
CA PHE A 115 -8.23 6.80 -6.71
C PHE A 115 -8.97 7.74 -5.76
N GLY A 116 -8.25 8.47 -4.91
CA GLY A 116 -8.82 9.49 -4.03
C GLY A 116 -9.32 10.74 -4.78
N GLY A 117 -9.73 11.75 -4.03
CA GLY A 117 -10.17 13.06 -4.52
C GLY A 117 -11.66 13.13 -4.86
N ASN A 118 -12.03 14.13 -5.67
CA ASN A 118 -13.41 14.33 -6.12
C ASN A 118 -13.83 13.23 -7.09
N LYS A 119 -14.91 12.51 -6.77
CA LYS A 119 -15.46 11.43 -7.59
C LYS A 119 -16.98 11.54 -7.70
N GLU A 120 -17.46 11.28 -8.92
CA GLU A 120 -18.87 10.95 -9.16
C GLU A 120 -19.09 9.47 -8.78
N ILE A 121 -19.80 9.27 -7.68
CA ILE A 121 -20.24 7.97 -7.16
C ILE A 121 -21.48 7.54 -7.94
N ASN A 122 -21.45 6.32 -8.46
CA ASN A 122 -22.57 5.65 -9.09
C ASN A 122 -23.14 4.61 -8.11
N VAL A 123 -24.25 4.95 -7.46
CA VAL A 123 -24.99 4.05 -6.57
C VAL A 123 -25.93 3.20 -7.41
N VAL A 124 -25.55 1.95 -7.64
CA VAL A 124 -26.30 1.00 -8.47
C VAL A 124 -27.25 0.23 -7.57
N THR A 125 -28.55 0.51 -7.68
CA THR A 125 -29.59 -0.18 -6.91
C THR A 125 -30.25 -1.24 -7.78
N ARG A 126 -30.39 -2.46 -7.25
CA ARG A 126 -31.00 -3.61 -7.93
C ARG A 126 -32.10 -4.20 -7.07
N LEU A 127 -33.27 -4.46 -7.67
CA LEU A 127 -34.29 -5.30 -7.05
C LEU A 127 -33.95 -6.76 -7.32
N VAL A 128 -33.89 -7.59 -6.29
CA VAL A 128 -33.47 -8.99 -6.38
C VAL A 128 -34.48 -9.93 -5.71
N ASP A 129 -34.48 -11.18 -6.15
CA ASP A 129 -35.08 -12.29 -5.42
C ASP A 129 -34.04 -12.83 -4.45
N MET A 130 -34.32 -12.77 -3.15
CA MET A 130 -33.45 -13.21 -2.07
C MET A 130 -33.22 -14.72 -2.08
N ASP A 131 -34.14 -15.48 -2.68
CA ASP A 131 -34.01 -16.94 -2.82
C ASP A 131 -33.22 -17.32 -4.10
N SER A 132 -32.95 -16.34 -4.97
CA SER A 132 -32.19 -16.51 -6.22
C SER A 132 -31.36 -15.27 -6.55
N LEU A 133 -30.35 -15.01 -5.71
CA LEU A 133 -29.50 -13.82 -5.85
C LEU A 133 -28.72 -13.82 -7.18
N PRO A 134 -28.60 -12.67 -7.86
CA PRO A 134 -27.76 -12.54 -9.04
C PRO A 134 -26.27 -12.65 -8.66
N ASN A 135 -25.47 -13.17 -9.59
CA ASN A 135 -24.02 -13.14 -9.43
C ASN A 135 -23.50 -11.73 -9.75
N ILE A 136 -23.24 -10.94 -8.72
CA ILE A 136 -22.58 -9.64 -8.80
C ILE A 136 -21.13 -9.81 -8.34
N ARG A 137 -20.19 -9.31 -9.13
CA ARG A 137 -18.76 -9.34 -8.85
C ARG A 137 -18.15 -7.97 -9.10
N LEU A 138 -17.46 -7.42 -8.12
CA LEU A 138 -16.86 -6.08 -8.15
C LEU A 138 -17.88 -4.97 -8.47
N GLY A 139 -19.12 -5.13 -8.02
CA GLY A 139 -20.24 -4.25 -8.30
C GLY A 139 -20.83 -4.40 -9.70
N PHE A 140 -20.30 -5.29 -10.55
CA PHE A 140 -20.77 -5.55 -11.90
C PHE A 140 -21.61 -6.82 -11.98
N GLY A 141 -22.70 -6.75 -12.73
CA GLY A 141 -23.57 -7.88 -12.99
C GLY A 141 -24.93 -7.45 -13.51
N LYS A 142 -25.61 -8.36 -14.18
CA LYS A 142 -26.96 -8.13 -14.74
C LYS A 142 -28.00 -8.66 -13.78
N VAL A 143 -29.12 -7.94 -13.68
CA VAL A 143 -30.30 -8.36 -12.92
C VAL A 143 -31.50 -8.38 -13.84
N SER A 144 -32.40 -9.34 -13.61
CA SER A 144 -33.58 -9.60 -14.44
C SER A 144 -34.81 -8.79 -14.03
N LEU A 145 -34.92 -8.40 -12.75
CA LEU A 145 -36.10 -7.72 -12.23
C LEU A 145 -36.06 -6.21 -12.54
N TRP A 146 -35.11 -5.50 -11.96
CA TRP A 146 -35.00 -4.05 -12.12
C TRP A 146 -33.66 -3.52 -11.58
N SER A 147 -33.16 -2.44 -12.18
CA SER A 147 -32.00 -1.70 -11.68
C SER A 147 -32.03 -0.23 -12.08
N GLU A 148 -31.49 0.64 -11.23
CA GLU A 148 -31.32 2.07 -11.50
C GLU A 148 -30.00 2.57 -10.89
N ILE A 149 -29.46 3.66 -11.45
CA ILE A 149 -28.22 4.28 -10.99
C ILE A 149 -28.52 5.70 -10.53
N GLN A 150 -28.14 6.00 -9.29
CA GLN A 150 -28.13 7.36 -8.75
C GLN A 150 -26.70 7.88 -8.68
N LYS A 151 -26.49 9.12 -9.09
CA LYS A 151 -25.18 9.77 -9.09
C LYS A 151 -25.03 10.71 -7.90
N TYR A 152 -23.85 10.72 -7.29
CA TYR A 152 -23.53 11.58 -6.15
C TYR A 152 -22.08 12.05 -6.21
N GLU A 153 -21.81 13.33 -5.97
CA GLU A 153 -20.43 13.85 -5.93
C GLU A 153 -19.88 13.78 -4.51
N TYR A 154 -18.68 13.22 -4.34
CA TYR A 154 -18.03 13.12 -3.04
C TYR A 154 -16.51 13.28 -3.14
N PHE A 155 -15.91 13.86 -2.09
CA PHE A 155 -14.46 13.99 -1.97
C PHE A 155 -13.90 12.90 -1.05
N PHE A 156 -13.19 11.94 -1.64
CA PHE A 156 -12.44 10.93 -0.89
C PHE A 156 -11.10 11.51 -0.45
N LYS A 157 -10.94 11.69 0.86
CA LYS A 157 -9.73 12.28 1.44
C LYS A 157 -8.51 11.37 1.34
N GLU A 158 -8.73 10.08 1.56
CA GLU A 158 -7.67 9.07 1.58
C GLU A 158 -7.33 8.59 0.16
N LYS A 159 -6.13 8.02 0.00
CA LYS A 159 -5.66 7.46 -1.27
C LYS A 159 -6.51 6.26 -1.69
N GLY A 160 -6.68 6.10 -2.99
CA GLY A 160 -7.37 4.94 -3.54
C GLY A 160 -6.47 3.70 -3.62
N TYR A 161 -7.07 2.52 -3.77
CA TYR A 161 -6.31 1.26 -3.75
C TYR A 161 -5.39 1.09 -4.98
N GLN A 162 -5.72 1.68 -6.13
CA GLN A 162 -4.83 1.67 -7.31
C GLN A 162 -3.74 2.74 -7.15
N GLU A 163 -4.10 3.91 -6.66
CA GLU A 163 -3.15 5.00 -6.35
C GLU A 163 -2.08 4.54 -5.35
N GLU A 164 -2.45 3.80 -4.30
CA GLU A 164 -1.48 3.20 -3.38
C GLU A 164 -0.61 2.14 -4.05
N ALA A 165 -1.16 1.33 -4.95
CA ALA A 165 -0.38 0.36 -5.70
C ALA A 165 0.66 1.02 -6.60
N GLU A 166 0.26 2.06 -7.33
CA GLU A 166 1.15 2.86 -8.18
C GLU A 166 2.24 3.54 -7.35
N ASN A 167 1.89 4.16 -6.22
CA ASN A 167 2.85 4.78 -5.31
C ASN A 167 3.86 3.76 -4.75
N ARG A 168 3.43 2.53 -4.45
CA ARG A 168 4.36 1.46 -3.99
C ARG A 168 5.34 1.06 -5.09
N ASP A 169 4.88 0.95 -6.34
CA ASP A 169 5.79 0.64 -7.44
C ASP A 169 6.78 1.79 -7.68
N GLU A 170 6.32 3.04 -7.64
CA GLU A 170 7.18 4.20 -7.82
C GLU A 170 8.16 4.37 -6.66
N ALA A 171 7.73 4.14 -5.42
CA ALA A 171 8.60 4.13 -4.24
C ALA A 171 9.74 3.10 -4.40
N ARG A 172 9.44 1.90 -4.90
CA ARG A 172 10.44 0.88 -5.19
C ARG A 172 11.38 1.26 -6.32
N ALA A 173 10.89 1.96 -7.33
CA ALA A 173 11.74 2.54 -8.36
C ALA A 173 12.74 3.55 -7.74
N LEU A 174 12.27 4.42 -6.84
CA LEU A 174 13.13 5.36 -6.12
C LEU A 174 14.15 4.64 -5.21
N SER A 175 13.77 3.53 -4.57
CA SER A 175 14.70 2.68 -3.80
C SER A 175 15.86 2.18 -4.67
N ILE A 176 15.58 1.77 -5.91
CA ILE A 176 16.62 1.38 -6.88
C ILE A 176 17.51 2.58 -7.24
N GLU A 177 16.95 3.77 -7.42
CA GLU A 177 17.74 4.98 -7.68
C GLU A 177 18.64 5.35 -6.49
N ILE A 178 18.17 5.16 -5.26
CA ILE A 178 18.96 5.30 -4.03
C ILE A 178 20.09 4.27 -3.99
N GLY A 179 19.79 2.99 -4.22
CA GLY A 179 20.81 1.94 -4.27
C GLY A 179 21.88 2.22 -5.32
N MET A 180 21.49 2.72 -6.49
CA MET A 180 22.44 3.15 -7.52
C MET A 180 23.30 4.35 -7.08
N ALA A 181 22.72 5.32 -6.35
CA ALA A 181 23.49 6.44 -5.81
C ALA A 181 24.53 6.01 -4.78
N VAL A 182 24.25 4.93 -4.04
CA VAL A 182 25.19 4.32 -3.09
C VAL A 182 26.30 3.60 -3.86
N ALA A 183 25.96 2.71 -4.78
CA ALA A 183 26.95 1.99 -5.60
C ALA A 183 27.91 2.94 -6.35
N MET A 184 27.39 4.05 -6.87
CA MET A 184 28.19 5.02 -7.63
C MET A 184 28.87 6.07 -6.74
N ALA A 185 28.86 5.93 -5.41
CA ALA A 185 29.36 6.96 -4.49
C ALA A 185 30.87 7.21 -4.62
N ASP A 186 31.64 6.18 -4.98
CA ASP A 186 33.08 6.28 -5.23
C ASP A 186 33.42 6.58 -6.71
N GLY A 187 32.39 6.61 -7.57
CA GLY A 187 32.47 6.92 -9.00
C GLY A 187 32.43 5.73 -9.93
N GLU A 188 32.43 4.48 -9.44
CA GLU A 188 32.41 3.28 -10.30
C GLU A 188 31.44 2.23 -9.77
N LEU A 189 30.45 1.84 -10.59
CA LEU A 189 29.58 0.72 -10.29
C LEU A 189 30.33 -0.60 -10.47
N HIS A 190 30.43 -1.40 -9.41
CA HIS A 190 30.97 -2.75 -9.47
C HIS A 190 29.95 -3.78 -9.96
N ASP A 191 30.42 -4.85 -10.62
CA ASP A 191 29.56 -5.91 -11.17
C ASP A 191 28.66 -6.55 -10.08
N ASN A 192 29.19 -6.72 -8.86
CA ASN A 192 28.46 -7.31 -7.74
C ASN A 192 27.32 -6.40 -7.24
N GLU A 193 27.55 -5.10 -7.11
CA GLU A 193 26.54 -4.10 -6.72
C GLU A 193 25.39 -4.06 -7.74
N GLY A 194 25.75 -4.05 -9.04
CA GLY A 194 24.79 -4.10 -10.13
C GLY A 194 23.99 -5.40 -10.13
N GLU A 195 24.58 -6.53 -9.73
CA GLU A 195 23.87 -7.79 -9.61
C GLU A 195 22.93 -7.83 -8.40
N VAL A 196 23.31 -7.25 -7.26
CA VAL A 196 22.41 -7.11 -6.10
C VAL A 196 21.15 -6.36 -6.47
N LEU A 197 21.27 -5.22 -7.18
CA LEU A 197 20.10 -4.48 -7.68
C LEU A 197 19.21 -5.35 -8.60
N LYS A 198 19.80 -6.17 -9.48
CA LYS A 198 19.05 -7.06 -10.38
C LYS A 198 18.34 -8.18 -9.62
N GLU A 199 19.00 -8.80 -8.65
CA GLU A 199 18.42 -9.86 -7.83
C GLU A 199 17.30 -9.32 -6.95
N TRP A 200 17.47 -8.13 -6.37
CA TRP A 200 16.41 -7.45 -5.64
C TRP A 200 15.18 -7.18 -6.52
N ILE A 201 15.38 -6.70 -7.76
CA ILE A 201 14.30 -6.52 -8.74
C ILE A 201 13.56 -7.84 -8.98
N LYS A 202 14.29 -8.95 -9.19
CA LYS A 202 13.68 -10.29 -9.41
C LYS A 202 12.88 -10.74 -8.18
N LYS A 203 13.44 -10.59 -6.98
CA LYS A 203 12.81 -10.93 -5.70
C LYS A 203 11.48 -10.16 -5.53
N MET A 204 11.50 -8.84 -5.79
CA MET A 204 10.33 -7.98 -5.61
C MET A 204 9.17 -8.26 -6.56
N ILE A 205 9.45 -8.75 -7.78
CA ILE A 205 8.38 -9.04 -8.75
C ILE A 205 7.83 -10.47 -8.64
N THR A 206 8.58 -11.41 -8.05
CA THR A 206 8.22 -12.85 -7.98
C THR A 206 6.79 -13.14 -7.49
N PRO A 207 6.22 -12.43 -6.49
CA PRO A 207 4.88 -12.73 -6.00
C PRO A 207 3.73 -12.38 -6.96
N PHE A 208 4.00 -11.62 -8.03
CA PHE A 208 2.97 -11.11 -8.93
C PHE A 208 2.72 -12.05 -10.14
N SER A 209 1.60 -11.84 -10.84
CA SER A 209 1.29 -12.55 -12.09
C SER A 209 2.32 -12.26 -13.19
N ASP A 210 2.45 -13.16 -14.17
CA ASP A 210 3.42 -13.02 -15.27
C ASP A 210 3.29 -11.67 -16.02
N GLU A 211 2.05 -11.24 -16.29
CA GLU A 211 1.77 -9.95 -16.93
C GLU A 211 2.30 -8.79 -16.08
N ARG A 212 1.99 -8.82 -14.78
CA ARG A 212 2.44 -7.79 -13.83
C ARG A 212 3.95 -7.80 -13.61
N GLN A 213 4.57 -8.98 -13.59
CA GLN A 213 6.02 -9.12 -13.54
C GLN A 213 6.69 -8.43 -14.73
N MET A 214 6.15 -8.59 -15.95
CA MET A 214 6.69 -7.92 -17.13
C MET A 214 6.60 -6.39 -17.03
N GLU A 215 5.49 -5.87 -16.53
CA GLU A 215 5.30 -4.43 -16.29
C GLU A 215 6.31 -3.89 -15.27
N LEU A 216 6.35 -4.48 -14.08
CA LEU A 216 7.23 -4.04 -12.98
C LEU A 216 8.70 -4.17 -13.38
N LYS A 217 9.08 -5.27 -14.03
CA LYS A 217 10.44 -5.46 -14.56
C LYS A 217 10.82 -4.34 -15.51
N LYS A 218 9.90 -3.85 -16.34
CA LYS A 218 10.17 -2.71 -17.23
C LYS A 218 10.37 -1.42 -16.45
N ILE A 219 9.51 -1.14 -15.47
CA ILE A 219 9.61 0.06 -14.61
C ILE A 219 10.95 0.07 -13.87
N TYR A 220 11.26 -1.01 -13.16
CA TYR A 220 12.46 -1.11 -12.32
C TYR A 220 13.77 -1.13 -13.12
N ASN A 221 13.81 -1.83 -14.26
CA ASN A 221 15.00 -1.77 -15.13
C ASN A 221 15.19 -0.40 -15.76
N ASN A 222 14.11 0.34 -16.04
CA ASN A 222 14.22 1.70 -16.53
C ASN A 222 14.76 2.63 -15.44
N ALA A 223 14.28 2.49 -14.19
CA ALA A 223 14.82 3.23 -13.05
C ALA A 223 16.32 2.96 -12.89
N MET A 224 16.73 1.68 -12.84
CA MET A 224 18.13 1.28 -12.73
C MET A 224 19.03 1.85 -13.84
N LYS A 225 18.59 1.79 -15.11
CA LYS A 225 19.36 2.32 -16.24
C LYS A 225 19.47 3.84 -16.21
N LYS A 226 18.37 4.51 -15.90
CA LYS A 226 18.31 5.97 -15.86
C LYS A 226 19.13 6.51 -14.70
N SER A 227 19.05 5.90 -13.51
CA SER A 227 19.85 6.31 -12.35
C SER A 227 21.33 6.11 -12.60
N TYR A 228 21.74 5.01 -13.27
CA TYR A 228 23.13 4.80 -13.66
C TYR A 228 23.64 5.93 -14.58
N GLN A 229 22.88 6.26 -15.63
CA GLN A 229 23.24 7.33 -16.57
C GLN A 229 23.35 8.70 -15.88
N LEU A 230 22.42 9.00 -14.97
CA LEU A 230 22.45 10.24 -14.19
C LEU A 230 23.61 10.26 -13.19
N ALA A 231 23.96 9.11 -12.61
CA ALA A 231 25.11 9.01 -11.71
C ALA A 231 26.42 9.23 -12.48
N GLU A 232 26.57 8.61 -13.65
CA GLU A 232 27.73 8.76 -14.53
C GLU A 232 27.92 10.21 -15.00
N SER A 233 26.83 10.93 -15.26
CA SER A 233 26.88 12.36 -15.63
C SER A 233 27.02 13.32 -14.46
N GLY A 234 26.87 12.84 -13.21
CA GLY A 234 26.83 13.67 -12.01
C GLY A 234 25.51 14.43 -11.79
N ASP A 235 24.46 14.09 -12.53
CA ASP A 235 23.13 14.72 -12.47
C ASP A 235 22.15 13.98 -11.54
N LEU A 236 22.56 12.87 -10.90
CA LEU A 236 21.72 12.14 -9.95
C LEU A 236 21.55 12.93 -8.65
N VAL A 237 20.41 13.60 -8.49
CA VAL A 237 20.13 14.45 -7.32
C VAL A 237 19.41 13.66 -6.23
N LEU A 238 20.20 13.09 -5.30
CA LEU A 238 19.70 12.29 -4.18
C LEU A 238 18.62 12.98 -3.33
N GLY A 239 18.76 14.29 -3.10
CA GLY A 239 17.78 15.06 -2.34
C GLY A 239 16.39 15.09 -2.98
N ASN A 240 16.31 15.09 -4.32
CA ASN A 240 15.03 15.02 -5.03
C ASN A 240 14.41 13.63 -4.89
N ILE A 241 15.23 12.58 -5.02
CA ILE A 241 14.79 11.18 -4.88
C ILE A 241 14.23 10.94 -3.47
N CYS A 242 14.95 11.36 -2.42
CA CYS A 242 14.50 11.21 -1.03
C CYS A 242 13.24 12.02 -0.75
N LYS A 243 13.12 13.23 -1.32
CA LYS A 243 11.92 14.05 -1.20
C LYS A 243 10.71 13.35 -1.84
N GLN A 244 10.85 12.82 -3.04
CA GLN A 244 9.77 12.09 -3.72
C GLN A 244 9.37 10.84 -2.94
N LEU A 245 10.35 10.10 -2.41
CA LEU A 245 10.07 8.90 -1.61
C LEU A 245 9.29 9.25 -0.34
N ASN A 246 9.61 10.36 0.33
CA ASN A 246 8.83 10.85 1.48
C ASN A 246 7.40 11.31 1.13
N GLU A 247 7.15 11.74 -0.11
CA GLU A 247 5.83 12.18 -0.56
C GLU A 247 4.90 11.00 -0.87
N ILE A 248 5.45 9.91 -1.43
CA ILE A 248 4.64 8.78 -1.93
C ILE A 248 4.71 7.52 -1.07
N GLY A 249 5.83 7.27 -0.40
CA GLY A 249 6.10 6.05 0.36
C GLY A 249 5.74 6.16 1.84
N ASP A 250 5.31 5.02 2.40
CA ASP A 250 5.18 4.81 3.84
C ASP A 250 6.54 4.41 4.47
N ASP A 251 6.55 4.21 5.79
CA ASP A 251 7.76 3.84 6.53
C ASP A 251 8.34 2.50 6.07
N ALA A 252 7.50 1.54 5.66
CA ALA A 252 7.97 0.26 5.14
C ALA A 252 8.76 0.45 3.83
N GLN A 253 8.31 1.32 2.92
CA GLN A 253 9.09 1.61 1.71
C GLN A 253 10.38 2.38 1.98
N LYS A 254 10.41 3.26 2.99
CA LYS A 254 11.64 3.95 3.39
C LYS A 254 12.68 2.98 3.97
N TYR A 255 12.24 2.05 4.82
CA TYR A 255 13.11 1.00 5.33
C TYR A 255 13.59 0.06 4.23
N GLU A 256 12.72 -0.34 3.31
CA GLU A 256 13.07 -1.16 2.14
C GLU A 256 14.15 -0.48 1.27
N ALA A 257 14.11 0.86 1.14
CA ALA A 257 15.14 1.63 0.42
C ALA A 257 16.51 1.61 1.12
N ILE A 258 16.54 1.78 2.44
CA ILE A 258 17.78 1.73 3.24
C ILE A 258 18.35 0.31 3.29
N GLU A 259 17.48 -0.69 3.38
CA GLU A 259 17.88 -2.10 3.34
C GLU A 259 18.60 -2.42 2.03
N LEU A 260 17.99 -2.06 0.88
CA LEU A 260 18.61 -2.24 -0.43
C LEU A 260 19.94 -1.47 -0.54
N ALA A 261 20.01 -0.25 -0.01
CA ALA A 261 21.24 0.54 0.01
C ALA A 261 22.37 -0.17 0.78
N HIS A 262 22.06 -0.81 1.91
CA HIS A 262 23.01 -1.62 2.66
C HIS A 262 23.42 -2.90 1.93
N GLU A 263 22.47 -3.59 1.29
CA GLU A 263 22.77 -4.79 0.49
C GLU A 263 23.72 -4.47 -0.67
N VAL A 264 23.51 -3.34 -1.34
CA VAL A 264 24.36 -2.86 -2.43
C VAL A 264 25.77 -2.55 -1.93
N MET A 265 25.89 -1.74 -0.87
CA MET A 265 27.18 -1.38 -0.28
C MET A 265 28.00 -2.61 0.15
N GLY A 266 27.33 -3.69 0.61
CA GLY A 266 28.01 -4.92 1.05
C GLY A 266 28.33 -5.92 -0.07
N ALA A 267 27.95 -5.64 -1.32
CA ALA A 267 27.91 -6.64 -2.39
C ALA A 267 29.28 -7.22 -2.76
N ASP A 268 30.35 -6.43 -2.65
CA ASP A 268 31.72 -6.86 -2.95
C ASP A 268 32.51 -7.31 -1.71
N GLY A 269 31.83 -7.35 -0.55
CA GLY A 269 32.44 -7.68 0.75
C GLY A 269 33.35 -6.59 1.30
N LYS A 270 33.37 -5.40 0.70
CA LYS A 270 33.99 -4.19 1.26
C LYS A 270 32.89 -3.20 1.60
N VAL A 271 33.25 -2.21 2.42
CA VAL A 271 32.37 -1.11 2.78
C VAL A 271 33.18 0.14 2.57
N HIS A 272 32.81 0.96 1.61
CA HIS A 272 33.53 2.20 1.32
C HIS A 272 32.96 3.35 2.15
N LYS A 273 33.87 4.21 2.67
CA LYS A 273 33.47 5.38 3.48
C LYS A 273 32.53 6.33 2.75
N GLU A 274 32.65 6.45 1.43
CA GLU A 274 31.80 7.33 0.63
C GLU A 274 30.38 6.76 0.49
N GLU A 275 30.22 5.46 0.26
CA GLU A 275 28.91 4.78 0.24
C GLU A 275 28.18 4.94 1.58
N MET A 276 28.90 4.71 2.68
CA MET A 276 28.33 4.85 4.01
C MET A 276 27.88 6.28 4.32
N LYS A 277 28.63 7.30 3.87
CA LYS A 277 28.20 8.70 3.97
C LYS A 277 26.93 8.96 3.16
N VAL A 278 26.78 8.34 2.00
CA VAL A 278 25.55 8.44 1.20
C VAL A 278 24.38 7.83 1.98
N ILE A 279 24.53 6.62 2.53
CA ILE A 279 23.46 5.96 3.32
C ILE A 279 23.02 6.84 4.51
N TYR A 280 23.96 7.41 5.28
CA TYR A 280 23.59 8.30 6.39
C TYR A 280 22.81 9.54 5.93
N LYS A 281 23.18 10.12 4.77
CA LYS A 281 22.44 11.25 4.20
C LYS A 281 21.03 10.85 3.75
N VAL A 282 20.88 9.65 3.17
CA VAL A 282 19.57 9.12 2.79
C VAL A 282 18.71 8.90 4.02
N ALA A 283 19.24 8.24 5.05
CA ALA A 283 18.51 7.98 6.29
C ALA A 283 18.02 9.28 6.95
N ASP A 284 18.91 10.28 7.06
CA ASP A 284 18.54 11.62 7.57
C ASP A 284 17.45 12.27 6.71
N ALA A 285 17.58 12.22 5.37
CA ALA A 285 16.60 12.77 4.46
C ALA A 285 15.24 12.05 4.49
N LEU A 286 15.22 10.76 4.79
CA LEU A 286 14.00 9.95 4.94
C LEU A 286 13.41 10.00 6.36
N GLY A 287 14.10 10.66 7.29
CA GLY A 287 13.66 10.78 8.69
C GLY A 287 13.82 9.49 9.49
N ILE A 288 14.75 8.62 9.10
CA ILE A 288 15.09 7.38 9.81
C ILE A 288 16.14 7.73 10.86
N ASP A 289 15.87 7.38 12.12
CA ASP A 289 16.78 7.74 13.20
C ASP A 289 18.02 6.82 13.26
N ALA A 290 19.03 7.23 14.03
CA ALA A 290 20.30 6.51 14.11
C ALA A 290 20.18 5.12 14.75
N ASP A 291 19.23 4.92 15.67
CA ASP A 291 19.01 3.62 16.31
C ASP A 291 18.28 2.67 15.33
N GLU A 292 17.30 3.16 14.58
CA GLU A 292 16.63 2.45 13.49
C GLU A 292 17.62 2.04 12.39
N LEU A 293 18.44 2.97 11.92
CA LEU A 293 19.48 2.69 10.93
C LEU A 293 20.49 1.66 11.43
N ALA A 294 20.91 1.76 12.71
CA ALA A 294 21.80 0.77 13.30
C ALA A 294 21.14 -0.62 13.39
N ASN A 295 19.84 -0.70 13.64
CA ASN A 295 19.10 -1.97 13.65
C ASN A 295 19.02 -2.61 12.26
N ILE A 296 18.75 -1.81 11.21
CA ILE A 296 18.71 -2.30 9.82
C ILE A 296 20.11 -2.82 9.42
N ARG A 297 21.15 -2.03 9.69
CA ARG A 297 22.53 -2.43 9.44
C ARG A 297 22.89 -3.72 10.19
N ASP A 298 22.53 -3.82 11.46
CA ASP A 298 22.80 -5.01 12.27
C ASP A 298 22.13 -6.27 11.71
N GLN A 299 20.93 -6.16 11.12
CA GLN A 299 20.25 -7.28 10.44
C GLN A 299 20.95 -7.65 9.12
N GLN A 300 21.54 -6.70 8.42
CA GLN A 300 22.22 -6.91 7.14
C GLN A 300 23.67 -7.40 7.28
N ILE A 301 24.34 -7.10 8.40
CA ILE A 301 25.66 -7.68 8.68
C ILE A 301 25.57 -9.20 8.93
N VAL A 302 24.40 -9.71 9.32
CA VAL A 302 24.11 -11.15 9.48
C VAL A 302 24.16 -11.88 8.12
N THR A 303 24.06 -11.18 6.99
CA THR A 303 24.10 -11.79 5.65
C THR A 303 25.46 -11.65 4.94
N LEU A 304 26.43 -10.95 5.52
CA LEU A 304 27.76 -10.72 4.91
C LEU A 304 28.78 -11.78 5.35
N ASP A 305 29.44 -12.42 4.37
CA ASP A 305 30.58 -13.32 4.63
C ASP A 305 31.83 -12.49 4.98
N THR A 306 32.08 -12.30 6.27
CA THR A 306 33.14 -11.42 6.82
C THR A 306 34.57 -11.97 6.69
N SER A 307 34.80 -12.98 5.85
CA SER A 307 36.07 -13.67 5.69
C SER A 307 37.16 -12.89 4.92
N ALA A 308 36.87 -11.66 4.46
CA ALA A 308 37.82 -10.81 3.76
C ALA A 308 38.76 -10.00 4.69
N ASP A 309 40.07 -10.21 4.56
CA ASP A 309 41.13 -9.53 5.34
C ASP A 309 41.31 -8.02 5.03
N ASN A 310 40.50 -7.44 4.13
CA ASN A 310 40.60 -6.04 3.66
C ASN A 310 39.41 -5.14 4.10
N LEU A 311 38.64 -5.54 5.11
CA LEU A 311 37.52 -4.75 5.63
C LEU A 311 38.02 -3.45 6.32
N ASP A 312 37.40 -2.31 5.98
CA ASP A 312 37.48 -1.08 6.77
C ASP A 312 36.69 -1.26 8.06
N LEU A 313 37.37 -1.85 9.04
CA LEU A 313 36.87 -2.26 10.36
C LEU A 313 36.13 -1.13 11.10
N GLU A 314 36.56 0.11 10.88
CA GLU A 314 35.94 1.30 11.47
C GLU A 314 34.55 1.54 10.92
N SER A 315 34.41 1.58 9.60
CA SER A 315 33.15 1.83 8.92
C SER A 315 32.12 0.75 9.24
N LEU A 316 32.52 -0.53 9.18
CA LEU A 316 31.61 -1.64 9.42
C LEU A 316 31.04 -1.66 10.85
N LEU A 317 31.81 -1.20 11.83
CA LEU A 317 31.36 -1.07 13.23
C LEU A 317 30.62 0.25 13.50
N GLY A 318 30.51 1.15 12.53
CA GLY A 318 29.95 2.49 12.71
C GLY A 318 30.82 3.39 13.59
N ILE A 319 32.14 3.21 13.52
CA ILE A 319 33.11 4.07 14.19
C ILE A 319 33.38 5.27 13.30
N ASP A 320 33.10 6.45 13.83
CA ASP A 320 33.39 7.72 13.17
C ASP A 320 34.87 8.10 13.37
N ASP A 321 35.56 8.38 12.26
CA ASP A 321 36.98 8.75 12.22
C ASP A 321 37.34 9.99 13.07
N SER A 322 36.35 10.84 13.37
CA SER A 322 36.53 12.03 14.22
C SER A 322 36.58 11.72 15.72
N TRP A 323 36.22 10.50 16.13
CA TRP A 323 36.19 10.13 17.54
C TRP A 323 37.61 9.91 18.09
N GLY A 324 37.87 10.43 19.29
CA GLY A 324 39.08 10.07 20.03
C GLY A 324 39.05 8.62 20.50
N ASN A 325 40.22 7.99 20.65
CA ASN A 325 40.36 6.57 21.04
C ASN A 325 39.52 6.19 22.27
N ASP A 326 39.41 7.06 23.28
CA ASP A 326 38.59 6.80 24.47
C ASP A 326 37.09 6.64 24.15
N LYS A 327 36.58 7.47 23.24
CA LYS A 327 35.18 7.41 22.78
C LYS A 327 34.93 6.16 21.95
N ILE A 328 35.88 5.82 21.07
CA ILE A 328 35.84 4.58 20.28
C ILE A 328 35.82 3.36 21.20
N LEU A 329 36.72 3.29 22.18
CA LEU A 329 36.77 2.17 23.13
C LEU A 329 35.51 2.06 24.01
N ALA A 330 34.91 3.19 24.39
CA ALA A 330 33.64 3.20 25.12
C ALA A 330 32.49 2.69 24.25
N TYR A 331 32.42 3.09 22.98
CA TYR A 331 31.45 2.60 22.01
C TYR A 331 31.62 1.10 21.74
N LEU A 332 32.85 0.65 21.45
CA LEU A 332 33.16 -0.77 21.23
C LEU A 332 32.82 -1.66 22.44
N ARG A 333 32.88 -1.15 23.68
CA ARG A 333 32.40 -1.89 24.86
C ARG A 333 30.89 -2.06 24.87
N LYS A 334 30.13 -1.03 24.46
CA LYS A 334 28.67 -1.12 24.36
C LYS A 334 28.27 -2.14 23.30
N GLU A 335 28.88 -2.05 22.13
CA GLU A 335 28.67 -3.00 21.04
C GLU A 335 29.07 -4.43 21.46
N PHE A 336 30.22 -4.62 22.11
CA PHE A 336 30.62 -5.93 22.62
C PHE A 336 29.55 -6.54 23.54
N ASN A 337 29.03 -5.76 24.49
CA ASN A 337 28.00 -6.27 25.41
C ASN A 337 26.70 -6.62 24.66
N LYS A 338 26.29 -5.80 23.68
CA LYS A 338 25.12 -6.05 22.84
C LYS A 338 25.24 -7.37 22.07
N TRP A 339 26.33 -7.54 21.34
CA TRP A 339 26.57 -8.73 20.53
C TRP A 339 26.84 -9.98 21.37
N ASN A 340 27.50 -9.84 22.52
CA ASN A 340 27.72 -10.95 23.45
C ASN A 340 26.41 -11.40 24.10
N ASN A 341 25.48 -10.48 24.40
CA ASN A 341 24.16 -10.85 24.86
C ASN A 341 23.38 -11.60 23.76
N ARG A 342 23.40 -11.10 22.52
CA ARG A 342 22.78 -11.76 21.36
C ARG A 342 23.31 -13.17 21.15
N LEU A 343 24.64 -13.37 21.16
CA LEU A 343 25.26 -14.70 21.01
C LEU A 343 24.75 -15.71 22.04
N ASN A 344 24.52 -15.27 23.28
CA ASN A 344 24.08 -16.13 24.38
C ASN A 344 22.56 -16.40 24.37
N THR A 345 21.76 -15.57 23.70
CA THR A 345 20.31 -15.77 23.53
C THR A 345 19.94 -16.47 22.22
N LEU A 346 20.83 -16.36 21.23
CA LEU A 346 20.99 -17.11 19.98
C LEU A 346 20.73 -18.64 20.02
N PRO A 347 19.65 -19.23 19.47
CA PRO A 347 19.70 -20.66 19.12
C PRO A 347 20.85 -20.94 18.13
N GLU A 348 21.35 -22.18 18.08
CA GLU A 348 22.36 -22.55 17.08
C GLU A 348 21.82 -22.38 15.65
N GLY A 349 22.64 -21.77 14.79
CA GLY A 349 22.30 -21.41 13.41
C GLY A 349 23.08 -20.17 12.96
N ASP A 350 22.82 -19.73 11.73
CA ASP A 350 23.56 -18.64 11.06
C ASP A 350 23.59 -17.37 11.93
N GLU A 351 22.47 -16.99 12.55
CA GLU A 351 22.39 -15.80 13.43
C GLU A 351 23.37 -15.82 14.61
N ARG A 352 23.68 -17.01 15.15
CA ARG A 352 24.63 -17.19 16.25
C ARG A 352 26.08 -17.13 15.75
N GLU A 353 26.36 -17.70 14.57
CA GLU A 353 27.67 -17.57 13.93
C GLU A 353 27.97 -16.11 13.59
N ASN A 354 26.97 -15.35 13.16
CA ASN A 354 27.09 -13.93 12.84
C ASN A 354 27.33 -13.07 14.08
N ALA A 355 26.64 -13.35 15.18
CA ALA A 355 26.94 -12.70 16.46
C ALA A 355 28.39 -12.95 16.91
N GLN A 356 28.94 -14.14 16.62
CA GLN A 356 30.34 -14.46 16.90
C GLN A 356 31.30 -13.68 15.99
N GLN A 357 31.01 -13.59 14.68
CA GLN A 357 31.81 -12.80 13.74
C GLN A 357 31.87 -11.32 14.13
N MET A 358 30.75 -10.74 14.59
CA MET A 358 30.71 -9.37 15.09
C MET A 358 31.57 -9.17 16.34
N LEU A 359 31.59 -10.14 17.25
CA LEU A 359 32.49 -10.09 18.42
C LEU A 359 33.96 -10.14 18.01
N ASP A 360 34.29 -10.90 16.97
CA ASP A 360 35.66 -11.01 16.45
C ASP A 360 36.11 -9.70 15.79
N LEU A 361 35.24 -9.04 15.03
CA LEU A 361 35.48 -7.70 14.46
C LEU A 361 35.67 -6.65 15.56
N ILE A 362 34.80 -6.64 16.58
CA ILE A 362 34.94 -5.75 17.74
C ILE A 362 36.27 -6.01 18.46
N ALA A 363 36.68 -7.27 18.59
CA ALA A 363 37.96 -7.61 19.20
C ALA A 363 39.16 -7.08 18.37
N LYS A 364 39.12 -7.20 17.03
CA LYS A 364 40.12 -6.61 16.14
C LYS A 364 40.21 -5.08 16.30
N ALA A 365 39.06 -4.38 16.31
CA ALA A 365 39.02 -2.92 16.51
C ALA A 365 39.55 -2.50 17.89
N ARG A 366 39.16 -3.21 18.97
CA ARG A 366 39.66 -2.92 20.33
C ARG A 366 41.18 -3.08 20.44
N LYS A 367 41.76 -4.04 19.71
CA LYS A 367 43.22 -4.22 19.63
C LYS A 367 43.91 -3.06 18.90
N LYS A 368 43.28 -2.50 17.87
CA LYS A 368 43.80 -1.35 17.11
C LYS A 368 43.80 -0.04 17.93
N TYR A 369 42.76 0.21 18.72
CA TYR A 369 42.58 1.47 19.46
C TYR A 369 42.96 1.43 20.94
N GLY A 370 43.10 0.24 21.52
CA GLY A 370 43.46 0.03 22.92
C GLY A 370 44.95 -0.24 23.17
N GLY A 371 45.78 -0.12 22.13
CA GLY A 371 47.23 -0.30 22.17
C GLY A 371 47.99 0.96 22.56
#